data_AF-A0A8J4XNE2-F1
#
_entry.id   AF-A0A8J4XNE2-F1
#
_cell.length_a   1.000
_cell.length_b   1.000
_cell.length_c   1.000
_cell.angle_alpha   90.00
_cell.angle_beta   90.00
_cell.angle_gamma   90.00
#
_symmetry.space_group_name_H-M   'P 1'
#
loop_
_entity.id
_entity.type
_entity.pdbx_description
1 polymer ?
#
loop_
_entity_poly.entity_id
_entity_poly.type
_entity_poly.pdbx_seq_one_letter_code
_entity_poly.pdbx_strand_id
1 'polypeptide(L)'
;MRPGKKLLVLDIDYTLFDHRSTAETGAELMRPYLHEFLTASYKHYDLVIWSATSMKWIVEKMKLLGVSSHPDYKITFYLDSLAMITVETHKYGVIEVKPLGVVWGKYDHYTQHNTIMFDDLRRNFLMNPQNGLKIRAFRQAHVNRTTDRELLRLAAYLEDIATEEDISSLNHGKWEHYRKDGYN
;
A
#
# COMPACT_ATOMS: atom_id res chain seq x y z
N MET A 1 14.67 1.35 -9.55
CA MET A 1 13.80 2.54 -9.62
C MET A 1 13.82 3.02 -11.06
N ARG A 2 12.65 3.35 -11.61
CA ARG A 2 12.50 3.70 -13.02
C ARG A 2 12.34 5.22 -13.15
N PRO A 3 13.08 5.88 -14.05
CA PRO A 3 12.97 7.33 -14.23
C PRO A 3 11.53 7.78 -14.46
N GLY A 4 11.13 8.87 -13.80
CA GLY A 4 9.81 9.49 -13.95
C GLY A 4 8.63 8.74 -13.31
N LYS A 5 8.87 7.62 -12.60
CA LYS A 5 7.80 6.92 -11.87
C LYS A 5 7.58 7.52 -10.48
N LYS A 6 6.31 7.59 -10.07
CA LYS A 6 5.89 7.91 -8.70
C LYS A 6 6.21 6.73 -7.77
N LEU A 7 5.99 6.87 -6.46
CA LEU A 7 6.20 5.82 -5.47
C LEU A 7 4.87 5.38 -4.85
N LEU A 8 4.61 4.08 -4.85
CA LEU A 8 3.51 3.45 -4.13
C LEU A 8 4.08 2.54 -3.03
N VAL A 9 3.78 2.89 -1.78
CA VAL A 9 4.15 2.09 -0.60
C VAL A 9 2.92 1.33 -0.11
N LEU A 10 3.03 0.01 0.05
CA LEU A 10 1.92 -0.85 0.42
C LEU A 10 2.22 -1.57 1.72
N ASP A 11 1.29 -1.48 2.66
CA ASP A 11 1.20 -2.44 3.76
C ASP A 11 0.77 -3.83 3.26
N ILE A 12 0.91 -4.87 4.10
CA ILE A 12 0.56 -6.24 3.75
C ILE A 12 -0.74 -6.68 4.42
N ASP A 13 -0.76 -6.72 5.76
CA ASP A 13 -1.80 -7.35 6.56
C ASP A 13 -3.11 -6.56 6.46
N TYR A 14 -4.20 -7.22 6.03
CA TYR A 14 -5.49 -6.56 5.71
C TYR A 14 -5.46 -5.51 4.60
N THR A 15 -4.29 -5.20 4.04
CA THR A 15 -4.16 -4.37 2.85
C THR A 15 -4.21 -5.22 1.58
N LEU A 16 -3.30 -6.21 1.47
CA LEU A 16 -3.17 -7.09 0.29
C LEU A 16 -3.73 -8.49 0.51
N PHE A 17 -3.92 -8.93 1.75
CA PHE A 17 -4.46 -10.24 2.07
C PHE A 17 -5.03 -10.30 3.50
N ASP A 18 -5.84 -11.32 3.77
CA ASP A 18 -6.35 -11.63 5.10
C ASP A 18 -5.34 -12.50 5.88
N HIS A 19 -4.67 -11.90 6.86
CA HIS A 19 -3.65 -12.57 7.66
C HIS A 19 -4.21 -13.41 8.82
N ARG A 20 -5.51 -13.34 9.12
CA ARG A 20 -6.12 -13.98 10.29
C ARG A 20 -6.96 -15.19 9.96
N SER A 21 -7.52 -15.28 8.76
CA SER A 21 -8.24 -16.47 8.34
C SER A 21 -7.29 -17.64 8.08
N THR A 22 -7.76 -18.84 8.38
CA THR A 22 -7.11 -20.09 7.96
C THR A 22 -7.57 -20.45 6.54
N ALA A 23 -6.67 -21.00 5.74
CA ALA A 23 -6.93 -21.42 4.37
C ALA A 23 -5.99 -22.56 3.99
N GLU A 24 -6.35 -23.32 2.96
CA GLU A 24 -5.48 -24.37 2.41
C GLU A 24 -4.40 -23.77 1.52
N THR A 25 -4.72 -22.67 0.83
CA THR A 25 -3.81 -21.98 -0.10
C THR A 25 -3.71 -20.49 0.18
N GLY A 26 -2.57 -19.88 -0.18
CA GLY A 26 -2.39 -18.43 -0.11
C GLY A 26 -3.38 -17.65 -0.99
N ALA A 27 -3.81 -18.25 -2.10
CA ALA A 27 -4.77 -17.65 -3.02
C ALA A 27 -6.13 -17.40 -2.36
N GLU A 28 -6.56 -18.24 -1.42
CA GLU A 28 -7.81 -18.05 -0.67
C GLU A 28 -7.79 -16.83 0.24
N LEU A 29 -6.62 -16.46 0.75
CA LEU A 29 -6.43 -15.31 1.63
C LEU A 29 -6.09 -14.03 0.87
N MET A 30 -5.66 -14.14 -0.38
CA MET A 30 -5.29 -13.01 -1.23
C MET A 30 -6.49 -12.09 -1.46
N ARG A 31 -6.29 -10.78 -1.28
CA ARG A 31 -7.33 -9.81 -1.58
C ARG A 31 -7.67 -9.86 -3.08
N PRO A 32 -8.95 -9.84 -3.47
CA PRO A 32 -9.35 -9.82 -4.87
C PRO A 32 -8.63 -8.73 -5.66
N TYR A 33 -8.29 -9.04 -6.91
CA TYR A 33 -7.62 -8.14 -7.86
C TYR A 33 -6.19 -7.72 -7.49
N LEU A 34 -5.50 -8.46 -6.59
CA LEU A 34 -4.14 -8.12 -6.16
C LEU A 34 -3.17 -7.95 -7.33
N HIS A 35 -3.09 -8.93 -8.23
CA HIS A 35 -2.12 -8.90 -9.31
C HIS A 35 -2.48 -7.88 -10.40
N GLU A 36 -3.77 -7.71 -10.67
CA GLU A 36 -4.31 -6.71 -11.58
C GLU A 36 -4.01 -5.29 -11.06
N PHE A 37 -4.22 -5.05 -9.77
CA PHE A 37 -3.89 -3.80 -9.09
C PHE A 37 -2.40 -3.49 -9.15
N LEU A 38 -1.54 -4.45 -8.83
CA LEU A 38 -0.09 -4.24 -8.85
C LEU A 38 0.43 -4.02 -10.28
N THR A 39 -0.11 -4.74 -11.26
CA THR A 39 0.22 -4.57 -12.69
C THR A 39 -0.19 -3.19 -13.19
N ALA A 40 -1.42 -2.76 -12.91
CA ALA A 40 -1.91 -1.43 -13.29
C ALA A 40 -1.09 -0.32 -12.61
N SER A 41 -0.86 -0.43 -11.30
CA SER A 41 -0.07 0.52 -10.53
C SER A 41 1.37 0.60 -11.04
N TYR A 42 1.98 -0.53 -11.42
CA TYR A 42 3.35 -0.58 -11.88
C TYR A 42 3.59 0.25 -13.15
N LYS A 43 2.56 0.52 -13.97
CA LYS A 43 2.68 1.41 -15.13
C LYS A 43 3.17 2.81 -14.75
N HIS A 44 2.78 3.31 -13.57
CA HIS A 44 3.03 4.69 -13.14
C HIS A 44 3.86 4.79 -11.84
N TYR A 45 3.88 3.74 -11.04
CA TYR A 45 4.49 3.72 -9.71
C TYR A 45 5.56 2.63 -9.59
N ASP A 46 6.69 2.97 -9.00
CA ASP A 46 7.57 1.97 -8.38
C ASP A 46 6.93 1.46 -7.09
N LEU A 47 6.97 0.14 -6.90
CA LEU A 47 6.23 -0.53 -5.84
C LEU A 47 7.17 -0.85 -4.68
N VAL A 48 6.76 -0.51 -3.46
CA VAL A 48 7.47 -0.84 -2.22
C VAL A 48 6.51 -1.52 -1.26
N ILE A 49 6.96 -2.57 -0.59
CA ILE A 49 6.20 -3.22 0.49
C ILE A 49 6.80 -2.77 1.81
N TRP A 50 5.95 -2.32 2.74
CA TRP A 50 6.36 -1.96 4.10
C TRP A 50 5.43 -2.58 5.13
N SER A 51 5.92 -3.58 5.87
CA SER A 51 5.15 -4.26 6.93
C SER A 51 5.77 -4.03 8.31
N ALA A 52 4.93 -4.02 9.35
CA ALA A 52 5.35 -4.00 10.75
C ALA A 52 5.79 -5.38 11.28
N THR A 53 6.24 -6.26 10.39
CA THR A 53 6.75 -7.61 10.69
C THR A 53 8.23 -7.69 10.30
N SER A 54 8.89 -8.82 10.56
CA SER A 54 10.30 -9.00 10.16
C SER A 54 10.44 -9.26 8.66
N MET A 55 11.61 -8.94 8.10
CA MET A 55 11.92 -9.21 6.69
C MET A 55 11.64 -10.67 6.26
N LYS A 56 11.90 -11.65 7.14
CA LYS A 56 11.61 -13.06 6.88
C LYS A 56 10.13 -13.27 6.56
N TRP A 57 9.23 -12.72 7.38
CA TRP A 57 7.80 -12.83 7.19
C TRP A 57 7.34 -12.14 5.91
N ILE A 58 7.89 -10.97 5.59
CA ILE A 58 7.58 -10.25 4.34
C ILE A 58 7.92 -11.12 3.13
N VAL A 59 9.14 -11.67 3.07
CA VAL A 59 9.59 -12.52 1.96
C VAL A 59 8.71 -13.77 1.82
N GLU A 60 8.38 -14.43 2.92
CA GLU A 60 7.50 -15.61 2.92
C GLU A 60 6.10 -15.26 2.41
N LYS A 61 5.50 -14.15 2.85
CA LYS A 61 4.18 -13.71 2.40
C LYS A 61 4.16 -13.26 0.95
N MET A 62 5.16 -12.50 0.50
CA MET A 62 5.26 -12.09 -0.90
C MET A 62 5.47 -13.27 -1.84
N LYS A 63 6.15 -14.33 -1.40
CA LYS A 63 6.25 -15.59 -2.13
C LYS A 63 4.93 -16.35 -2.16
N LEU A 64 4.27 -16.50 -1.00
CA LEU A 64 2.98 -17.18 -0.86
C LEU A 64 1.89 -16.56 -1.76
N LEU A 65 1.87 -15.24 -1.85
CA LEU A 65 0.90 -14.49 -2.66
C LEU A 65 1.34 -14.34 -4.13
N GLY A 66 2.44 -14.98 -4.57
CA GLY A 66 2.95 -14.85 -5.95
C GLY A 66 3.49 -13.47 -6.32
N VAL A 67 3.57 -12.53 -5.38
CA VAL A 67 3.99 -11.14 -5.61
C VAL A 67 5.49 -11.03 -5.90
N SER A 68 6.32 -11.87 -5.30
CA SER A 68 7.79 -11.76 -5.40
C SER A 68 8.37 -12.11 -6.78
N SER A 69 7.61 -12.81 -7.63
CA SER A 69 8.10 -13.34 -8.91
C SER A 69 7.11 -13.17 -10.08
N HIS A 70 6.11 -12.30 -9.93
CA HIS A 70 5.14 -12.03 -10.99
C HIS A 70 5.83 -11.43 -12.23
N PRO A 71 5.49 -11.86 -13.47
CA PRO A 71 6.15 -11.37 -14.68
C PRO A 71 5.82 -9.91 -15.03
N ASP A 72 4.61 -9.45 -14.69
CA ASP A 72 4.08 -8.18 -15.18
C ASP A 72 4.47 -6.95 -14.35
N TYR A 73 5.09 -7.16 -13.19
CA TYR A 73 5.56 -6.06 -12.33
C TYR A 73 6.76 -6.49 -11.49
N LYS A 74 7.44 -5.50 -10.88
CA LYS A 74 8.55 -5.75 -9.97
C LYS A 74 8.37 -4.93 -8.70
N ILE A 75 8.60 -5.57 -7.55
CA ILE A 75 8.75 -4.83 -6.29
C ILE A 75 10.17 -4.29 -6.22
N THR A 76 10.29 -3.00 -5.90
CA THR A 76 11.57 -2.28 -5.86
C THR A 76 12.42 -2.70 -4.66
N PHE A 77 11.82 -2.73 -3.48
CA PHE A 77 12.42 -3.24 -2.24
C PHE A 77 11.35 -3.45 -1.16
N TYR A 78 11.77 -4.05 -0.05
CA TYR A 78 10.96 -4.27 1.15
C TYR A 78 11.49 -3.43 2.30
N LEU A 79 10.58 -2.97 3.16
CA LEU A 79 10.87 -2.37 4.46
C LEU A 79 10.13 -3.16 5.53
N ASP A 80 10.82 -3.45 6.63
CA ASP A 80 10.28 -4.23 7.73
C ASP A 80 10.12 -3.35 8.98
N SER A 81 9.82 -3.97 10.12
CA SER A 81 9.64 -3.26 11.39
C SER A 81 10.88 -2.49 11.83
N LEU A 82 12.09 -2.84 11.39
CA LEU A 82 13.32 -2.13 11.79
C LEU A 82 13.45 -0.76 11.12
N ALA A 83 12.71 -0.52 10.04
CA ALA A 83 12.62 0.80 9.41
C ALA A 83 11.58 1.72 10.08
N MET A 84 10.75 1.17 10.98
CA MET A 84 9.75 1.94 11.72
C MET A 84 10.41 2.72 12.87
N ILE A 85 9.71 3.75 13.36
CA ILE A 85 10.13 4.52 14.53
C ILE A 85 9.03 4.53 15.58
N THR A 86 9.44 4.59 16.84
CA THR A 86 8.55 4.78 17.98
C THR A 86 8.34 6.26 18.23
N VAL A 87 7.07 6.69 18.31
CA VAL A 87 6.69 8.07 18.65
C VAL A 87 5.71 8.06 19.81
N GLU A 88 5.85 9.03 20.70
CA GLU A 88 4.88 9.28 21.76
C GLU A 88 3.89 10.35 21.30
N THR A 89 2.60 10.09 21.50
CA THR A 89 1.52 11.00 21.10
C THR A 89 0.50 11.12 22.23
N HIS A 90 -0.09 12.30 22.39
CA HIS A 90 -1.15 12.50 23.40
C HIS A 90 -2.36 11.59 23.19
N LYS A 91 -2.72 11.29 21.93
CA LYS A 91 -3.94 10.55 21.59
C LYS A 91 -3.79 9.04 21.65
N TYR A 92 -2.62 8.52 21.28
CA TYR A 92 -2.40 7.08 21.12
C TYR A 92 -1.36 6.51 22.08
N GLY A 93 -0.75 7.35 22.93
CA GLY A 93 0.41 6.97 23.72
C GLY A 93 1.61 6.70 22.81
N VAL A 94 2.42 5.72 23.23
CA VAL A 94 3.59 5.25 22.49
C VAL A 94 3.16 4.29 21.38
N ILE A 95 3.45 4.65 20.14
CA ILE A 95 3.12 3.85 18.95
C ILE A 95 4.31 3.76 17.99
N GLU A 96 4.32 2.73 17.17
CA GLU A 96 5.25 2.63 16.04
C GLU A 96 4.59 3.15 14.75
N VAL A 97 5.36 3.85 13.92
CA VAL A 97 4.91 4.44 12.66
C VAL A 97 5.89 4.12 11.53
N LYS A 98 5.44 4.25 10.27
CA LYS A 98 6.18 4.03 9.03
C LYS A 98 6.52 5.40 8.39
N PRO A 99 7.61 6.06 8.82
CA PRO A 99 7.94 7.41 8.36
C PRO A 99 8.47 7.39 6.93
N LEU A 100 7.70 7.89 5.96
CA LEU A 100 8.16 7.96 4.55
C LEU A 100 9.45 8.76 4.37
N GLY A 101 9.80 9.63 5.32
CA GLY A 101 11.11 10.29 5.38
C GLY A 101 12.32 9.36 5.36
N VAL A 102 12.19 8.11 5.84
CA VAL A 102 13.24 7.08 5.71
C VAL A 102 13.51 6.72 4.24
N VAL A 103 12.47 6.71 3.41
CA VAL A 103 12.59 6.47 1.97
C VAL A 103 13.10 7.72 1.26
N TRP A 104 12.50 8.89 1.55
CA TRP A 104 12.86 10.15 0.90
C TRP A 104 14.30 10.58 1.18
N GLY A 105 14.81 10.35 2.40
CA GLY A 105 16.20 10.64 2.74
C GLY A 105 17.23 9.69 2.11
N LYS A 106 16.79 8.56 1.53
CA LYS A 106 17.65 7.59 0.83
C LYS A 106 17.56 7.72 -0.69
N TYR A 107 16.43 8.19 -1.21
CA TYR A 107 16.14 8.24 -2.63
C TYR A 107 15.54 9.59 -3.02
N ASP A 108 16.41 10.54 -3.36
CA ASP A 108 16.06 11.97 -3.53
C ASP A 108 14.98 12.28 -4.58
N HIS A 109 14.75 11.37 -5.52
CA HIS A 109 13.72 11.53 -6.55
C HIS A 109 12.31 11.16 -6.06
N TYR A 110 12.18 10.56 -4.87
CA TYR A 110 10.90 10.38 -4.19
C TYR A 110 10.75 11.42 -3.09
N THR A 111 9.62 12.10 -3.09
CA THR A 111 9.26 13.14 -2.15
C THR A 111 7.79 13.01 -1.76
N GLN A 112 7.31 13.90 -0.90
CA GLN A 112 5.88 14.00 -0.61
C GLN A 112 5.05 14.22 -1.89
N HIS A 113 5.57 14.92 -2.90
CA HIS A 113 4.78 15.31 -4.08
C HIS A 113 4.48 14.14 -5.03
N ASN A 114 5.19 13.02 -4.90
CA ASN A 114 5.07 11.86 -5.79
C ASN A 114 5.01 10.52 -5.07
N THR A 115 4.75 10.51 -3.76
CA THR A 115 4.63 9.29 -2.94
C THR A 115 3.23 9.14 -2.38
N ILE A 116 2.64 7.94 -2.47
CA ILE A 116 1.41 7.57 -1.77
C ILE A 116 1.59 6.22 -1.07
N MET A 117 1.00 6.10 0.12
CA MET A 117 1.07 4.93 0.97
C MET A 117 -0.33 4.39 1.27
N PHE A 118 -0.56 3.09 1.04
CA PHE A 118 -1.81 2.42 1.41
C PHE A 118 -1.58 1.54 2.64
N ASP A 119 -2.40 1.77 3.66
CA ASP A 119 -2.33 1.05 4.92
C ASP A 119 -3.69 1.11 5.61
N ASP A 120 -4.18 0.01 6.16
CA ASP A 120 -5.51 -0.01 6.81
C ASP A 120 -5.51 0.75 8.14
N LEU A 121 -4.32 1.01 8.70
CA LEU A 121 -4.11 1.70 9.96
C LEU A 121 -3.59 3.11 9.75
N ARG A 122 -4.48 4.10 9.89
CA ARG A 122 -4.15 5.54 9.79
C ARG A 122 -2.96 5.97 10.64
N ARG A 123 -2.73 5.32 11.78
CA ARG A 123 -1.59 5.64 12.67
C ARG A 123 -0.24 5.36 12.02
N ASN A 124 -0.14 4.41 11.09
CA ASN A 124 1.13 4.01 10.49
C ASN A 124 1.75 5.15 9.67
N PHE A 125 0.93 6.04 9.09
CA PHE A 125 1.38 7.21 8.35
C PHE A 125 1.14 8.53 9.12
N LEU A 126 1.14 8.48 10.46
CA LEU A 126 0.90 9.68 11.29
C LEU A 126 1.92 10.80 11.05
N MET A 127 3.17 10.45 10.69
CA MET A 127 4.26 11.39 10.40
C MET A 127 4.22 11.93 8.96
N ASN A 128 3.34 11.40 8.10
CA ASN A 128 3.18 11.80 6.71
C ASN A 128 1.70 11.69 6.30
N PRO A 129 0.79 12.42 6.98
CA PRO A 129 -0.65 12.17 6.89
C PRO A 129 -1.25 12.51 5.52
N GLN A 130 -0.65 13.43 4.76
CA GLN A 130 -1.09 13.78 3.41
C GLN A 130 -0.72 12.73 2.36
N ASN A 131 0.27 11.88 2.64
CA ASN A 131 0.72 10.82 1.73
C ASN A 131 0.05 9.47 2.02
N GLY A 132 -0.81 9.38 3.02
CA GLY A 132 -1.45 8.14 3.44
C GLY A 132 -2.91 8.06 2.99
N LEU A 133 -3.26 6.97 2.29
CA LEU A 133 -4.64 6.57 2.04
C LEU A 133 -4.98 5.41 2.97
N LYS A 134 -5.98 5.63 3.83
CA LYS A 134 -6.51 4.57 4.70
C LYS A 134 -7.41 3.65 3.89
N ILE A 135 -6.87 2.53 3.42
CA ILE A 135 -7.63 1.50 2.69
C ILE A 135 -8.60 0.78 3.64
N ARG A 136 -9.74 0.30 3.14
CA ARG A 136 -10.60 -0.60 3.93
C ARG A 136 -9.88 -1.93 4.18
N ALA A 137 -9.86 -2.37 5.43
CA ALA A 137 -9.25 -3.64 5.83
C ALA A 137 -9.96 -4.84 5.18
N PHE A 138 -9.24 -5.71 4.50
CA PHE A 138 -9.74 -6.95 3.94
C PHE A 138 -9.70 -8.08 4.98
N ARG A 139 -10.87 -8.43 5.52
CA ARG A 139 -11.03 -9.42 6.60
C ARG A 139 -11.97 -10.53 6.16
N GLN A 140 -11.89 -11.69 6.80
CA GLN A 140 -12.79 -12.83 6.55
C GLN A 140 -12.86 -13.15 5.05
N ALA A 141 -11.71 -13.48 4.45
CA ALA A 141 -11.61 -13.68 3.00
C ALA A 141 -12.67 -14.65 2.46
N HIS A 142 -12.96 -15.74 3.17
CA HIS A 142 -13.99 -16.72 2.81
C HIS A 142 -15.41 -16.10 2.64
N VAL A 143 -15.72 -15.01 3.32
CA VAL A 143 -17.00 -14.28 3.21
C VAL A 143 -16.91 -13.17 2.15
N ASN A 144 -15.86 -12.37 2.20
CA ASN A 144 -15.81 -11.08 1.51
C ASN A 144 -15.12 -11.10 0.14
N ARG A 145 -14.42 -12.19 -0.20
CA ARG A 145 -13.62 -12.27 -1.44
C ARG A 145 -14.44 -12.06 -2.72
N THR A 146 -15.70 -12.49 -2.74
CA THR A 146 -16.55 -12.34 -3.94
C THR A 146 -17.03 -10.90 -4.14
N THR A 147 -17.07 -10.09 -3.09
CA THR A 147 -17.65 -8.73 -3.10
C THR A 147 -16.61 -7.61 -2.96
N ASP A 148 -15.42 -7.86 -2.39
CA ASP A 148 -14.37 -6.85 -2.31
C ASP A 148 -13.89 -6.43 -3.72
N ARG A 149 -13.93 -5.13 -3.99
CA ARG A 149 -13.49 -4.48 -5.23
C ARG A 149 -12.52 -3.33 -4.94
N GLU A 150 -12.01 -3.23 -3.72
CA GLU A 150 -11.29 -2.03 -3.27
C GLU A 150 -9.99 -1.84 -4.07
N LEU A 151 -9.22 -2.91 -4.30
CA LEU A 151 -7.99 -2.85 -5.09
C LEU A 151 -8.26 -2.52 -6.57
N LEU A 152 -9.36 -2.98 -7.14
CA LEU A 152 -9.76 -2.62 -8.50
C LEU A 152 -10.02 -1.12 -8.62
N ARG A 153 -10.77 -0.55 -7.66
CA ARG A 153 -11.08 0.89 -7.62
C ARG A 153 -9.85 1.75 -7.34
N LEU A 154 -8.98 1.30 -6.44
CA LEU A 154 -7.74 1.97 -6.13
C LEU A 154 -6.74 1.95 -7.29
N ALA A 155 -6.74 0.90 -8.12
CA ALA A 155 -5.94 0.88 -9.35
C ALA A 155 -6.33 2.04 -10.27
N ALA A 156 -7.64 2.24 -10.48
CA ALA A 156 -8.15 3.35 -11.29
C ALA A 156 -7.89 4.72 -10.64
N TYR A 157 -7.96 4.83 -9.31
CA TYR A 157 -7.58 6.06 -8.60
C TYR A 157 -6.11 6.41 -8.79
N LEU A 158 -5.21 5.42 -8.67
CA LEU A 158 -3.79 5.61 -8.91
C LEU A 158 -3.49 5.99 -10.37
N GLU A 159 -4.21 5.42 -11.33
CA GLU A 159 -4.07 5.79 -12.74
C GLU A 159 -4.47 7.25 -12.99
N ASP A 160 -5.56 7.73 -12.38
CA ASP A 160 -5.99 9.12 -12.53
C ASP A 160 -4.99 10.12 -11.96
N ILE A 161 -4.49 9.87 -10.75
CA ILE A 161 -3.58 10.82 -10.08
C ILE A 161 -2.13 10.68 -10.56
N ALA A 162 -1.85 9.76 -11.49
CA ALA A 162 -0.51 9.51 -12.02
C ALA A 162 0.03 10.71 -12.80
N THR A 163 -0.83 11.53 -13.40
CA THR A 163 -0.44 12.73 -14.18
C THR A 163 -0.35 13.99 -13.33
N GLU A 164 -0.83 13.96 -12.08
CA GLU A 164 -0.75 15.11 -11.18
C GLU A 164 0.71 15.40 -10.83
N GLU A 165 1.12 16.67 -10.87
CA GLU A 165 2.50 17.05 -10.50
C GLU A 165 2.75 16.84 -9.00
N ASP A 166 1.75 17.20 -8.17
CA ASP A 166 1.81 17.13 -6.72
C ASP A 166 0.60 16.40 -6.12
N ILE A 167 0.78 15.10 -5.83
CA ILE A 167 -0.27 14.29 -5.21
C ILE A 167 -0.44 14.54 -3.71
N SER A 168 0.48 15.26 -3.05
CA SER A 168 0.33 15.61 -1.61
C SER A 168 -0.73 16.66 -1.35
N SER A 169 -1.15 17.38 -2.40
CA SER A 169 -2.24 18.36 -2.36
C SER A 169 -3.64 17.71 -2.34
N LEU A 170 -3.73 16.41 -2.66
CA LEU A 170 -4.99 15.69 -2.79
C LEU A 170 -5.54 15.23 -1.44
N ASN A 171 -6.86 15.22 -1.32
CA ASN A 171 -7.53 14.63 -0.16
C ASN A 171 -7.77 13.13 -0.38
N HIS A 172 -6.77 12.30 -0.07
CA HIS A 172 -6.89 10.83 -0.16
C HIS A 172 -7.99 10.24 0.75
N GLY A 173 -8.46 10.98 1.77
CA GLY A 173 -9.60 10.57 2.57
C GLY A 173 -10.94 10.60 1.82
N LYS A 174 -10.97 11.28 0.66
CA LYS A 174 -12.13 11.38 -0.24
C LYS A 174 -11.82 10.82 -1.63
N TRP A 175 -10.86 9.91 -1.74
CA TRP A 175 -10.40 9.35 -3.01
C TRP A 175 -11.57 8.83 -3.87
N GLU A 176 -12.58 8.19 -3.26
CA GLU A 176 -13.77 7.67 -3.97
C GLU A 176 -14.55 8.74 -4.76
N HIS A 177 -14.38 10.02 -4.42
CA HIS A 177 -15.05 11.16 -5.05
C HIS A 177 -14.10 11.99 -5.93
N TYR A 178 -12.88 11.52 -6.18
CA TYR A 178 -11.95 12.19 -7.11
C TYR A 178 -12.57 12.22 -8.52
N ARG A 179 -13.16 11.11 -8.97
CA ARG A 179 -14.09 11.09 -10.10
C ARG A 179 -15.49 11.47 -9.66
N LYS A 180 -16.17 12.30 -10.45
CA LYS A 180 -17.57 12.70 -10.19
C LYS A 180 -18.51 11.48 -10.12
N ASP A 181 -18.30 10.48 -10.98
CA ASP A 181 -19.09 9.25 -11.04
C ASP A 181 -18.53 8.14 -10.14
N GLY A 182 -17.46 8.42 -9.40
CA GLY A 182 -16.77 7.47 -8.53
C GLY A 182 -15.95 6.40 -9.28
N TYR A 183 -15.58 5.37 -8.54
CA TYR A 183 -14.86 4.20 -9.04
C TYR A 183 -15.78 2.98 -8.90
N ASN A 184 -16.14 2.36 -10.03
CA ASN A 184 -17.01 1.18 -10.05
C ASN A 184 -16.22 -0.10 -9.77
#